data_AF-A0A2G1LIW4-F1
#
_entry.id   AF-A0A2G1LIW4-F1
#
_cell.length_a   1.000
_cell.length_b   1.000
_cell.length_c   1.000
_cell.angle_alpha   90.00
_cell.angle_beta   90.00
_cell.angle_gamma   90.00
#
_symmetry.space_group_name_H-M   'P 1'
#
loop_
_entity.id
_entity.type
_entity.pdbx_description
1 polymer ?
#
loop_
_entity_poly.entity_id
_entity_poly.type
_entity_poly.pdbx_seq_one_letter_code
_entity_poly.pdbx_strand_id
1 'polypeptide(L)'
;MDEDIETLVVRVRADTQGLARDVEAMRAGLEGPLGDGADRAGRRIEQGLLRAVRTGKFGFEDLRRIALSVLDEIAASSLRSAVGGSGGSGGGLVQLGASLLTSALGLPGRATGGPVAPGRAYMVGERGPELFVPTASGQVVPGGGGGRDVRVNIA
;
A
#
# COMPACT_ATOMS: atom_id res chain seq x y z
N MET A 1 39.19 45.58 -56.17
CA MET A 1 37.79 45.19 -55.89
C MET A 1 37.62 43.68 -56.03
N ASP A 2 37.93 43.06 -57.18
CA ASP A 2 37.79 41.60 -57.34
C ASP A 2 38.83 40.79 -56.54
N GLU A 3 40.06 41.27 -56.43
CA GLU A 3 41.15 40.62 -55.65
C GLU A 3 40.87 40.56 -54.14
N ASP A 4 40.15 41.55 -53.60
CA ASP A 4 39.77 41.60 -52.19
C ASP A 4 38.70 40.56 -51.84
N ILE A 5 37.75 40.35 -52.76
CA ILE A 5 36.69 39.35 -52.63
C ILE A 5 37.26 37.93 -52.71
N GLU A 6 38.19 37.68 -53.64
CA GLU A 6 38.85 36.38 -53.76
C GLU A 6 39.62 36.03 -52.48
N THR A 7 40.34 37.00 -51.92
CA THR A 7 41.08 36.82 -50.67
C THR A 7 40.17 36.56 -49.46
N LEU A 8 39.00 37.21 -49.40
CA LEU A 8 37.99 36.96 -48.37
C LEU A 8 37.37 35.57 -48.51
N VAL A 9 37.05 35.14 -49.73
CA VAL A 9 36.50 33.79 -49.99
C VAL A 9 37.49 32.71 -49.60
N VAL A 10 38.78 32.89 -49.90
CA VAL A 10 39.84 31.95 -49.48
C VAL A 10 39.96 31.87 -47.95
N ARG A 11 39.89 33.01 -47.24
CA ARG A 11 39.91 33.03 -45.76
C ARG A 11 38.69 32.34 -45.16
N VAL A 12 37.48 32.68 -45.62
CA VAL A 12 36.25 32.03 -45.14
C VAL A 12 36.26 30.52 -45.41
N ARG A 13 36.81 30.09 -46.54
CA ARG A 13 36.97 28.66 -46.85
C ARG A 13 37.99 27.97 -45.93
N ALA A 14 39.09 28.65 -45.59
CA ALA A 14 40.07 28.14 -44.64
C ALA A 14 39.49 28.05 -43.22
N ASP A 15 38.75 29.08 -42.77
CA ASP A 15 38.12 29.12 -41.45
C ASP A 15 37.03 28.07 -41.30
N THR A 16 36.21 27.86 -42.33
CA THR A 16 35.19 26.79 -42.35
C THR A 16 35.80 25.39 -42.36
N GLN A 17 36.94 25.20 -43.03
CA GLN A 17 37.69 23.93 -42.97
C GLN A 17 38.33 23.70 -41.59
N GLY A 18 38.82 24.76 -40.93
CA GLY A 18 39.30 24.70 -39.54
C GLY A 18 38.19 24.33 -38.57
N LEU A 19 37.07 25.06 -38.64
CA LEU A 19 35.90 24.81 -37.80
C LEU A 19 35.36 23.39 -37.96
N ALA A 20 35.29 22.86 -39.20
CA ALA A 20 34.83 21.49 -39.43
C ALA A 20 35.74 20.45 -38.77
N ARG A 21 37.06 20.67 -38.77
CA ARG A 21 38.03 19.79 -38.07
C ARG A 21 37.88 19.88 -36.55
N ASP A 22 37.67 21.07 -36.02
CA ASP A 22 37.50 21.28 -34.58
C ASP A 22 36.18 20.67 -34.07
N VAL A 23 35.10 20.78 -34.85
CA VAL A 23 33.82 20.13 -34.53
C VAL A 23 33.95 18.61 -34.53
N GLU A 24 34.68 18.03 -35.49
CA GLU A 24 34.93 16.59 -35.53
C GLU A 24 35.79 16.13 -34.33
N ALA A 25 36.79 16.93 -33.93
CA ALA A 25 37.60 16.65 -32.76
C ALA A 25 36.79 16.74 -31.45
N MET A 26 35.93 17.74 -31.31
CA MET A 26 35.00 17.86 -30.18
C MET A 26 34.02 16.68 -30.13
N ARG A 27 33.47 16.29 -31.28
CA ARG A 27 32.56 15.16 -31.41
C ARG A 27 33.23 13.85 -31.00
N ALA A 28 34.42 13.58 -31.51
CA ALA A 28 35.19 12.39 -31.13
C ALA A 28 35.52 12.37 -29.62
N GLY A 29 35.83 13.53 -29.04
CA GLY A 29 36.10 13.69 -27.62
C GLY A 29 34.85 13.54 -26.72
N LEU A 30 33.65 13.79 -27.25
CA LEU A 30 32.40 13.61 -26.52
C LEU A 30 31.85 12.18 -26.69
N GLU A 31 31.81 11.66 -27.90
CA GLU A 31 31.23 10.34 -28.19
C GLU A 31 32.05 9.19 -27.58
N GLY A 32 33.38 9.30 -27.53
CA GLY A 32 34.25 8.27 -26.97
C GLY A 32 34.11 8.09 -25.46
N PRO A 33 34.72 8.96 -24.63
CA PRO A 33 34.81 8.76 -23.19
C PRO A 33 33.46 8.87 -22.46
N LEU A 34 32.52 9.69 -22.95
CA LEU A 34 31.19 9.78 -22.34
C LEU A 34 30.32 8.58 -22.72
N GLY A 35 30.37 8.12 -23.98
CA GLY A 35 29.67 6.91 -24.42
C GLY A 35 30.14 5.68 -23.63
N ASP A 36 31.45 5.48 -23.55
CA ASP A 36 32.04 4.39 -22.78
C ASP A 36 31.71 4.47 -21.28
N GLY A 37 31.66 5.69 -20.74
CA GLY A 37 31.29 5.96 -19.35
C GLY A 37 29.83 5.61 -19.08
N ALA A 38 28.93 6.01 -19.97
CA ALA A 38 27.50 5.72 -19.92
C ALA A 38 27.23 4.21 -20.01
N ASP A 39 27.89 3.50 -20.93
CA ASP A 39 27.75 2.05 -21.08
C ASP A 39 28.26 1.27 -19.86
N ARG A 40 29.32 1.77 -19.21
CA ARG A 40 29.81 1.20 -17.95
C ARG A 40 28.88 1.50 -16.78
N ALA A 41 28.23 2.66 -16.75
CA ALA A 41 27.24 3.00 -15.72
C ALA A 41 25.96 2.17 -15.90
N GLY A 42 25.44 2.08 -17.14
CA GLY A 42 24.26 1.31 -17.50
C GLY A 42 24.38 -0.15 -17.09
N ARG A 43 25.50 -0.81 -17.41
CA ARG A 43 25.75 -2.20 -16.99
C ARG A 43 25.79 -2.40 -15.49
N ARG A 44 26.29 -1.43 -14.71
CA ARG A 44 26.28 -1.53 -13.23
C ARG A 44 24.87 -1.38 -12.66
N ILE A 45 24.09 -0.46 -13.22
CA ILE A 45 22.68 -0.27 -12.83
C ILE A 45 21.88 -1.53 -13.18
N GLU A 46 22.04 -2.07 -14.39
CA GLU A 46 21.39 -3.31 -14.83
C GLU A 46 21.75 -4.48 -13.92
N GLN A 47 23.03 -4.66 -13.58
CA GLN A 47 23.46 -5.72 -12.65
C GLN A 47 22.87 -5.53 -11.24
N GLY A 48 22.79 -4.29 -10.75
CA GLY A 48 22.17 -3.94 -9.48
C GLY A 48 20.68 -4.25 -9.45
N LEU A 49 19.96 -3.85 -10.51
CA LEU A 49 18.53 -4.09 -10.67
C LEU A 49 18.21 -5.57 -10.86
N LEU A 50 18.94 -6.28 -11.72
CA LEU A 50 18.78 -7.73 -11.90
C LEU A 50 19.07 -8.49 -10.60
N ARG A 51 20.05 -8.07 -9.81
CA ARG A 51 20.31 -8.64 -8.48
C ARG A 51 19.19 -8.28 -7.51
N ALA A 52 18.69 -7.05 -7.49
CA ALA A 52 17.56 -6.66 -6.65
C ALA A 52 16.29 -7.47 -6.96
N VAL A 53 15.97 -7.65 -8.24
CA VAL A 53 14.83 -8.45 -8.71
C VAL A 53 15.02 -9.93 -8.38
N ARG A 54 16.19 -10.51 -8.68
CA ARG A 54 16.47 -11.93 -8.43
C ARG A 54 16.57 -12.25 -6.95
N THR A 55 17.09 -11.33 -6.14
CA THR A 55 17.23 -11.56 -4.69
C THR A 55 15.97 -11.21 -3.93
N GLY A 56 15.12 -10.29 -4.39
CA GLY A 56 13.89 -9.88 -3.70
C GLY A 56 14.10 -9.35 -2.27
N LYS A 57 15.36 -9.10 -1.89
CA LYS A 57 15.81 -9.06 -0.48
C LYS A 57 15.66 -7.72 0.22
N PHE A 58 15.18 -6.68 -0.45
CA PHE A 58 14.79 -5.43 0.21
C PHE A 58 13.36 -5.47 0.76
N GLY A 59 12.52 -6.42 0.34
CA GLY A 59 11.14 -6.54 0.82
C GLY A 59 11.01 -7.50 2.00
N PHE A 60 11.42 -8.76 1.82
CA PHE A 60 11.03 -9.83 2.75
C PHE A 60 11.73 -9.81 4.10
N GLU A 61 13.02 -9.46 4.18
CA GLU A 61 13.73 -9.42 5.47
C GLU A 61 13.29 -8.21 6.30
N ASP A 62 13.01 -7.09 5.63
CA ASP A 62 12.50 -5.88 6.29
C ASP A 62 11.02 -6.07 6.69
N LEU A 63 10.19 -6.68 5.84
CA LEU A 63 8.84 -7.10 6.21
C LEU A 63 8.84 -8.12 7.36
N ARG A 64 9.77 -9.06 7.38
CA ARG A 64 9.93 -10.02 8.48
C ARG A 64 10.32 -9.31 9.77
N ARG A 65 11.29 -8.38 9.73
CA ARG A 65 11.66 -7.56 10.89
C ARG A 65 10.48 -6.76 11.42
N ILE A 66 9.74 -6.08 10.53
CA ILE A 66 8.56 -5.30 10.88
C ILE A 66 7.45 -6.20 11.45
N ALA A 67 7.19 -7.35 10.82
CA ALA A 67 6.19 -8.30 11.29
C ALA A 67 6.52 -8.83 12.68
N LEU A 68 7.79 -9.19 12.92
CA LEU A 68 8.24 -9.65 14.23
C LEU A 68 8.14 -8.54 15.29
N SER A 69 8.52 -7.30 14.97
CA SER A 69 8.35 -6.19 15.91
C SER A 69 6.89 -5.89 16.25
N VAL A 70 5.99 -6.00 15.27
CA VAL A 70 4.54 -5.83 15.51
C VAL A 70 4.00 -6.96 16.39
N LEU A 71 4.42 -8.21 16.16
CA LEU A 71 4.02 -9.34 17.01
C LEU A 71 4.53 -9.18 18.45
N ASP A 72 5.77 -8.73 18.64
CA ASP A 72 6.34 -8.45 19.97
C ASP A 72 5.59 -7.32 20.67
N GLU A 73 5.20 -6.26 19.95
CA GLU A 73 4.43 -5.15 20.48
C GLU A 73 3.01 -5.59 20.91
N ILE A 74 2.35 -6.42 20.10
CA ILE A 74 1.04 -7.01 20.42
C ILE A 74 1.15 -7.92 21.65
N ALA A 75 2.14 -8.81 21.70
CA ALA A 75 2.38 -9.70 22.83
C ALA A 75 2.67 -8.92 24.12
N ALA A 76 3.43 -7.83 24.02
CA ALA A 76 3.72 -6.96 25.15
C ALA A 76 2.47 -6.16 25.59
N SER A 77 1.58 -5.78 24.66
CA SER A 77 0.32 -5.10 24.98
C SER A 77 -0.72 -6.01 25.64
N SER A 78 -0.79 -7.28 25.22
CA SER A 78 -1.68 -8.28 25.83
C SER A 78 -1.20 -8.67 27.22
N LEU A 79 0.12 -8.81 27.41
CA LEU A 79 0.71 -9.08 28.72
C LEU A 79 0.57 -7.88 29.66
N ARG A 80 0.70 -6.63 29.18
CA ARG A 80 0.40 -5.43 29.99
C ARG A 80 -1.08 -5.26 30.30
N SER A 81 -1.98 -5.66 29.40
CA SER A 81 -3.43 -5.74 29.72
C SER A 81 -3.74 -6.84 30.72
N ALA A 82 -3.00 -7.96 30.70
CA ALA A 82 -3.18 -9.06 31.64
C ALA A 82 -2.58 -8.76 33.02
N VAL A 83 -1.40 -8.13 33.07
CA VAL A 83 -0.68 -7.77 34.31
C VAL A 83 -1.18 -6.45 34.91
N GLY A 84 -1.63 -5.50 34.08
CA GLY A 84 -2.25 -4.24 34.52
C GLY A 84 -3.77 -4.30 34.67
N GLY A 85 -4.41 -5.40 34.25
CA GLY A 85 -5.87 -5.58 34.30
C GLY A 85 -6.39 -6.31 35.54
N SER A 86 -5.54 -6.72 36.47
CA SER A 86 -5.94 -7.49 37.66
C SER A 86 -6.01 -6.67 38.95
N GLY A 87 -6.34 -5.38 38.88
CA GLY A 87 -6.53 -4.57 40.09
C GLY A 87 -7.03 -3.16 39.83
N GLY A 88 -8.36 -3.00 39.73
CA GLY A 88 -9.09 -1.78 40.09
C GLY A 88 -8.78 -0.47 39.33
N SER A 89 -9.82 0.15 38.77
CA SER A 89 -9.84 1.56 38.32
C SER A 89 -8.89 1.95 37.17
N GLY A 90 -9.28 1.68 35.92
CA GLY A 90 -8.61 2.23 34.73
C GLY A 90 -9.40 2.19 33.42
N GLY A 91 -10.68 1.81 33.45
CA GLY A 91 -11.49 1.49 32.27
C GLY A 91 -12.05 2.66 31.44
N GLY A 92 -11.60 3.90 31.65
CA GLY A 92 -12.17 5.06 30.97
C GLY A 92 -11.72 5.23 29.52
N LEU A 93 -10.43 5.04 29.23
CA LEU A 93 -9.85 5.45 27.94
C LEU A 93 -9.95 4.35 26.88
N VAL A 94 -9.80 3.09 27.29
CA VAL A 94 -9.95 1.92 26.43
C VAL A 94 -11.39 1.76 25.95
N GLN A 95 -12.36 2.10 26.79
CA GLN A 95 -13.77 2.03 26.41
C GLN A 95 -14.17 3.14 25.43
N LEU A 96 -13.57 4.33 25.52
CA LEU A 96 -13.76 5.40 24.55
C LEU A 96 -13.10 5.06 23.20
N GLY A 97 -11.88 4.50 23.21
CA GLY A 97 -11.21 4.05 21.99
C GLY A 97 -11.99 2.94 21.27
N ALA A 98 -12.52 1.97 22.02
CA ALA A 98 -13.38 0.91 21.47
C ALA A 98 -14.72 1.47 20.94
N SER A 99 -15.27 2.50 21.56
CA SER A 99 -16.53 3.13 21.13
C SER A 99 -16.36 3.93 19.82
N LEU A 100 -15.23 4.63 19.67
CA LEU A 100 -14.92 5.37 18.44
C LEU A 100 -14.61 4.41 17.27
N LEU A 101 -13.86 3.34 17.54
CA LEU A 101 -13.56 2.32 16.54
C LEU A 101 -14.83 1.60 16.06
N THR A 102 -15.76 1.29 16.96
CA THR A 102 -17.06 0.67 16.59
C THR A 102 -17.98 1.64 15.86
N SER A 103 -17.91 2.95 16.12
CA SER A 103 -18.65 3.95 15.33
C SER A 103 -18.08 4.15 13.92
N ALA A 104 -16.77 4.00 13.74
CA ALA A 104 -16.10 4.14 12.44
C ALA A 104 -16.23 2.90 11.53
N LEU A 105 -16.45 1.71 12.12
CA LEU A 105 -16.53 0.43 11.38
C LEU A 105 -17.96 -0.05 11.08
N GLY A 106 -18.98 0.78 11.35
CA GLY A 106 -20.37 0.48 11.02
C GLY A 106 -21.13 -0.27 12.12
N LEU A 107 -22.46 -0.25 12.01
CA LEU A 107 -23.39 -0.75 13.02
C LEU A 107 -23.06 -2.21 13.39
N PRO A 108 -23.10 -2.57 14.68
CA PRO A 108 -22.79 -3.93 15.12
C PRO A 108 -23.77 -4.92 14.51
N GLY A 109 -23.26 -5.81 13.66
CA GLY A 109 -24.03 -6.88 13.04
C GLY A 109 -24.68 -7.78 14.09
N ARG A 110 -25.92 -8.17 13.82
CA ARG A 110 -26.74 -9.09 14.62
C ARG A 110 -27.31 -10.24 13.77
N ALA A 111 -26.71 -10.50 12.61
CA ALA A 111 -27.05 -11.63 11.76
C ALA A 111 -26.90 -12.98 12.50
N THR A 112 -25.90 -13.10 13.38
CA THR A 112 -25.68 -14.28 14.22
C THR A 112 -26.52 -14.31 15.50
N GLY A 113 -27.42 -13.35 15.69
CA GLY A 113 -28.24 -13.18 16.89
C GLY A 113 -27.59 -12.37 18.01
N GLY A 114 -28.32 -12.22 19.11
CA GLY A 114 -27.85 -11.59 20.34
C GLY A 114 -28.83 -10.56 20.93
N PRO A 115 -28.56 -10.07 22.17
CA PRO A 115 -29.44 -9.14 22.86
C PRO A 115 -29.48 -7.78 22.16
N VAL A 116 -30.65 -7.16 22.18
CA VAL A 116 -30.95 -5.86 21.57
C VAL A 116 -31.62 -4.93 22.57
N ALA A 117 -31.25 -3.66 22.50
CA ALA A 117 -31.76 -2.60 23.37
C ALA A 117 -32.67 -1.65 22.58
N PRO A 118 -33.71 -1.09 23.22
CA PRO A 118 -34.67 -0.21 22.56
C PRO A 118 -34.01 1.04 21.98
N GLY A 119 -34.50 1.50 20.84
CA GLY A 119 -34.07 2.75 20.19
C GLY A 119 -32.73 2.67 19.44
N ARG A 120 -32.08 1.50 19.42
CA ARG A 120 -30.80 1.31 18.74
C ARG A 120 -30.98 0.50 17.45
N ALA A 121 -30.40 0.98 16.36
CA ALA A 121 -30.41 0.24 15.10
C ALA A 121 -29.37 -0.89 15.09
N TYR A 122 -29.79 -2.04 14.57
CA TYR A 122 -28.98 -3.24 14.39
C TYR A 122 -29.17 -3.77 12.97
N MET A 123 -28.15 -4.37 12.39
CA MET A 123 -28.23 -4.98 11.06
C MET A 123 -28.41 -6.50 11.20
N VAL A 124 -29.53 -7.05 10.73
CA VAL A 124 -29.98 -8.43 11.08
C VAL A 124 -30.07 -9.39 9.87
N GLY A 125 -30.06 -8.91 8.63
CA GLY A 125 -30.33 -9.76 7.46
C GLY A 125 -29.16 -10.62 6.96
N GLU A 126 -29.42 -11.90 6.69
CA GLU A 126 -28.48 -12.83 6.02
C GLU A 126 -28.61 -12.81 4.48
N ARG A 127 -29.64 -12.16 3.94
CA ARG A 127 -29.92 -12.04 2.48
C ARG A 127 -29.92 -10.59 1.97
N GLY A 128 -29.34 -9.68 2.73
CA GLY A 128 -29.28 -8.24 2.42
C GLY A 128 -29.30 -7.38 3.68
N PRO A 129 -28.85 -6.11 3.61
CA PRO A 129 -28.71 -5.23 4.77
C PRO A 129 -30.06 -4.70 5.25
N GLU A 130 -30.82 -5.53 5.97
CA GLU A 130 -32.01 -5.10 6.68
C GLU A 130 -31.66 -4.54 8.07
N LEU A 131 -32.18 -3.36 8.38
CA LEU A 131 -32.02 -2.70 9.68
C LEU A 131 -33.21 -2.97 10.59
N PHE A 132 -32.90 -3.38 11.81
CA PHE A 132 -33.85 -3.63 12.88
C PHE A 132 -33.64 -2.64 14.02
N VAL A 133 -34.69 -1.89 14.37
CA VAL A 133 -34.69 -0.93 15.49
C VAL A 133 -35.80 -1.34 16.46
N PRO A 134 -35.50 -2.05 17.55
CA PRO A 134 -36.52 -2.47 18.49
C PRO A 134 -37.00 -1.29 19.34
N THR A 135 -38.27 -1.31 19.72
CA THR A 135 -38.88 -0.31 20.63
C THR A 135 -38.89 -0.78 22.10
N ALA A 136 -38.57 -2.06 22.35
CA ALA A 136 -38.41 -2.66 23.67
C ALA A 136 -37.17 -3.55 23.72
N SER A 137 -36.65 -3.81 24.91
CA SER A 137 -35.52 -4.73 25.11
C SER A 137 -35.92 -6.16 24.71
N GLY A 138 -35.02 -6.85 24.00
CA GLY A 138 -35.29 -8.20 23.52
C GLY A 138 -34.03 -8.90 23.04
N GLN A 139 -34.20 -10.00 22.32
CA GLN A 139 -33.09 -10.76 21.75
C GLN A 139 -33.43 -11.17 20.32
N VAL A 140 -32.46 -11.00 19.42
CA VAL A 140 -32.53 -11.56 18.07
C VAL A 140 -32.08 -13.01 18.14
N VAL A 141 -32.98 -13.91 17.75
CA VAL A 141 -32.70 -15.35 17.63
C VAL A 141 -32.52 -15.66 16.14
N PRO A 142 -31.36 -16.19 15.72
CA PRO A 142 -31.13 -16.51 14.32
C PRO A 142 -32.00 -17.71 13.93
N GLY A 143 -32.70 -17.61 12.80
CA GLY A 143 -33.47 -18.73 12.26
C GLY A 143 -32.51 -19.78 11.72
N GLY A 144 -32.40 -20.93 12.39
CA GLY A 144 -31.45 -21.98 12.03
C GLY A 144 -31.52 -22.37 10.55
N GLY A 145 -30.41 -22.21 9.83
CA GLY A 145 -30.21 -22.76 8.50
C GLY A 145 -30.06 -24.28 8.55
N GLY A 146 -31.18 -25.00 8.59
CA GLY A 146 -31.24 -26.45 8.50
C GLY A 146 -32.66 -26.89 8.12
N GLY A 147 -32.79 -27.77 7.11
CA GLY A 147 -34.01 -28.05 6.35
C GLY A 147 -35.32 -28.18 7.15
N ARG A 148 -36.39 -27.61 6.60
CA ARG A 148 -37.77 -27.79 7.08
C ARG A 148 -38.21 -29.22 6.77
N ASP A 149 -38.38 -30.07 7.79
CA ASP A 149 -38.98 -31.40 7.58
C ASP A 149 -40.51 -31.22 7.48
N VAL A 150 -41.07 -31.39 6.28
CA VAL A 150 -42.51 -31.29 6.02
C VAL A 150 -43.04 -32.70 5.78
N ARG A 151 -43.72 -33.28 6.78
CA ARG A 151 -44.41 -34.58 6.65
C ARG A 151 -45.87 -34.35 6.31
N VAL A 152 -46.28 -34.77 5.12
CA VAL A 152 -47.68 -34.82 4.68
C VAL A 152 -48.12 -36.27 4.70
N ASN A 153 -49.12 -36.58 5.54
CA ASN A 153 -49.80 -37.87 5.49
C ASN A 153 -51.08 -37.69 4.67
N ILE A 154 -51.15 -38.37 3.53
CA ILE A 154 -52.37 -38.52 2.72
C ILE A 154 -53.01 -39.84 3.18
N ALA A 155 -54.32 -39.81 3.41
CA ALA A 155 -55.11 -40.94 3.91
C ALA A 155 -55.32 -42.02 2.84
#